data_AF-A0A1I8B2H1-F1
#
_entry.id   AF-A0A1I8B2H1-F1
#
_cell.length_a   1.000
_cell.length_b   1.000
_cell.length_c   1.000
_cell.angle_alpha   90.00
_cell.angle_beta   90.00
_cell.angle_gamma   90.00
#
_symmetry.space_group_name_H-M   'P 1'
#
loop_
_entity.id
_entity.type
_entity.pdbx_description
1 polymer ?
#
loop_
_entity_poly.entity_id
_entity_poly.type
_entity_poly.pdbx_seq_one_letter_code
_entity_poly.pdbx_strand_id
1 'polypeptide(L)'
;MGSGASKNTTISTTIANNHQANGTTSSGENNKESVKVDSRLPFNEFRELFTLKNYWKTVRRNDSQCAKNMLHKYLKMCPEAKSRYPKLASLDIDSPECSDPAFEGMASNYLKVFDEVITSVEQTPADASSACQRLSSVGKMHRSKVNGMKFDDFQQLEAPFL
;
A
#
# COMPACT_ATOMS: atom_id res chain seq x y z
N MET A 1 15.71 -25.08 61.58
CA MET A 1 15.84 -26.56 61.68
C MET A 1 16.44 -27.02 60.37
N GLY A 2 17.56 -27.72 60.44
CA GLY A 2 18.49 -27.87 59.33
C GLY A 2 18.28 -29.09 58.44
N SER A 3 19.28 -29.25 57.57
CA SER A 3 19.70 -30.46 56.85
C SER A 3 19.01 -30.79 55.53
N GLY A 4 19.84 -31.02 54.51
CA GLY A 4 19.48 -31.85 53.37
C GLY A 4 20.34 -31.64 52.11
N ALA A 5 21.61 -32.02 52.15
CA ALA A 5 22.56 -31.94 51.05
C ALA A 5 22.39 -33.02 49.96
N SER A 6 22.89 -32.67 48.76
CA SER A 6 23.09 -33.47 47.54
C SER A 6 23.70 -34.86 47.72
N LYS A 7 23.34 -35.79 46.80
CA LYS A 7 24.19 -36.92 46.37
C LYS A 7 23.94 -37.36 44.92
N ASN A 8 25.06 -37.51 44.19
CA ASN A 8 25.43 -38.51 43.17
C ASN A 8 24.61 -38.61 41.86
N THR A 9 25.21 -38.80 40.68
CA THR A 9 26.17 -39.88 40.36
C THR A 9 27.01 -39.56 39.10
N THR A 10 28.32 -39.80 39.22
CA THR A 10 29.35 -39.90 38.17
C THR A 10 29.28 -41.23 37.44
N ILE A 11 29.47 -41.29 36.11
CA ILE A 11 30.29 -42.34 35.46
C ILE A 11 31.06 -41.73 34.27
N SER A 12 32.39 -41.83 34.33
CA SER A 12 33.40 -41.55 33.30
C SER A 12 33.41 -42.59 32.19
N THR A 13 33.91 -42.27 30.98
CA THR A 13 34.96 -43.04 30.26
C THR A 13 35.44 -42.26 29.02
N THR A 14 36.76 -42.19 28.88
CA THR A 14 37.57 -41.57 27.82
C THR A 14 37.79 -42.55 26.65
N ILE A 15 38.00 -42.03 25.42
CA ILE A 15 39.09 -42.38 24.44
C ILE A 15 38.63 -42.24 22.97
N ALA A 16 39.51 -41.61 22.19
CA ALA A 16 39.43 -41.17 20.80
C ALA A 16 39.39 -42.28 19.74
N ASN A 17 38.88 -41.96 18.53
CA ASN A 17 39.67 -42.13 17.28
C ASN A 17 38.99 -41.51 16.04
N ASN A 18 39.84 -40.86 15.24
CA ASN A 18 39.62 -40.30 13.91
C ASN A 18 38.78 -41.18 12.99
N HIS A 19 37.80 -40.59 12.29
CA HIS A 19 37.47 -40.95 10.92
C HIS A 19 37.22 -39.68 10.09
N GLN A 20 38.11 -39.48 9.13
CA GLN A 20 38.03 -38.51 8.05
C GLN A 20 37.06 -39.09 7.01
N ALA A 21 35.96 -38.41 6.72
CA ALA A 21 35.12 -38.72 5.57
C ALA A 21 34.53 -37.41 5.00
N ASN A 22 35.25 -36.88 4.01
CA ASN A 22 34.77 -36.11 2.86
C ASN A 22 33.38 -35.46 3.01
N GLY A 23 33.34 -34.28 3.61
CA GLY A 23 32.21 -33.36 3.48
C GLY A 23 32.30 -32.63 2.15
N THR A 24 31.77 -33.23 1.08
CA THR A 24 31.45 -32.51 -0.15
C THR A 24 30.54 -31.36 0.22
N THR A 25 31.09 -30.15 0.17
CA THR A 25 30.33 -28.90 0.35
C THR A 25 29.46 -28.74 -0.89
N SER A 26 28.25 -29.32 -0.82
CA SER A 26 27.16 -28.91 -1.69
C SER A 26 26.81 -27.49 -1.30
N SER A 27 27.34 -26.53 -2.05
CA SER A 27 26.87 -25.16 -2.10
C SER A 27 25.43 -25.19 -2.57
N GLY A 28 24.51 -25.44 -1.62
CA GLY A 28 23.10 -25.16 -1.80
C GLY A 28 22.96 -23.65 -1.93
N GLU A 29 23.04 -23.16 -3.16
CA GLU A 29 22.54 -21.85 -3.54
C GLU A 29 21.08 -21.81 -3.09
N ASN A 30 20.85 -21.21 -1.92
CA ASN A 30 19.55 -20.69 -1.56
C ASN A 30 19.26 -19.54 -2.51
N ASN A 31 18.87 -19.88 -3.74
CA ASN A 31 18.21 -18.97 -4.66
C ASN A 31 16.86 -18.65 -4.01
N LYS A 32 16.88 -17.71 -3.05
CA LYS A 32 15.68 -16.94 -2.70
C LYS A 32 15.33 -16.20 -3.99
N GLU A 33 14.50 -16.81 -4.81
CA GLU A 33 13.95 -16.19 -6.00
C GLU A 33 13.37 -14.84 -5.55
N SER A 34 14.08 -13.77 -5.90
CA SER A 34 13.67 -12.42 -5.53
C SER A 34 12.28 -12.21 -6.11
N VAL A 35 11.31 -11.89 -5.27
CA VAL A 35 9.94 -11.61 -5.72
C VAL A 35 10.03 -10.54 -6.81
N LYS A 36 9.70 -10.93 -8.04
CA LYS A 36 9.77 -10.05 -9.19
C LYS A 36 8.70 -8.97 -9.05
N VAL A 37 9.08 -7.74 -9.31
CA VAL A 37 8.20 -6.58 -9.38
C VAL A 37 8.06 -6.19 -10.84
N ASP A 38 6.84 -5.87 -11.26
CA ASP A 38 6.58 -5.41 -12.62
C ASP A 38 7.37 -4.13 -12.92
N SER A 39 8.13 -4.13 -14.02
CA SER A 39 8.97 -3.01 -14.45
C SER A 39 8.22 -1.68 -14.70
N ARG A 40 6.90 -1.71 -14.82
CA ARG A 40 6.04 -0.51 -14.97
C ARG A 40 5.76 0.17 -13.64
N LEU A 41 6.00 -0.49 -12.51
CA LEU A 41 5.85 0.10 -11.19
C LEU A 41 7.07 0.97 -10.87
N PRO A 42 6.90 2.05 -10.09
CA PRO A 42 8.01 2.92 -9.70
C PRO A 42 8.87 2.32 -8.56
N PHE A 43 8.82 0.99 -8.36
CA PHE A 43 9.52 0.30 -7.27
C PHE A 43 10.63 -0.56 -7.85
N ASN A 44 11.84 -0.43 -7.30
CA ASN A 44 12.99 -1.22 -7.68
C ASN A 44 13.00 -2.57 -6.96
N GLU A 45 12.48 -2.61 -5.74
CA GLU A 45 12.45 -3.80 -4.90
C GLU A 45 11.06 -4.10 -4.33
N PHE A 46 10.75 -5.38 -4.14
CA PHE A 46 9.51 -5.83 -3.48
C PHE A 46 9.33 -5.22 -2.08
N ARG A 47 10.44 -4.89 -1.41
CA ARG A 47 10.41 -4.24 -0.09
C ARG A 47 9.73 -2.87 -0.11
N GLU A 48 9.86 -2.12 -1.19
CA GLU A 48 9.21 -0.81 -1.34
C GLU A 48 7.70 -0.98 -1.47
N LEU A 49 7.25 -1.96 -2.25
CA LEU A 49 5.84 -2.31 -2.36
C LEU A 49 5.27 -2.79 -1.00
N PHE A 50 6.02 -3.59 -0.25
CA PHE A 50 5.61 -4.01 1.10
C PHE A 50 5.50 -2.83 2.08
N THR A 51 6.39 -1.85 1.95
CA THR A 51 6.34 -0.61 2.73
C THR A 51 5.09 0.20 2.39
N LEU A 52 4.79 0.40 1.10
CA LEU A 52 3.57 1.05 0.64
C LEU A 52 2.31 0.39 1.21
N LYS A 53 2.23 -0.95 1.14
CA LYS A 53 1.14 -1.73 1.72
C LYS A 53 0.93 -1.41 3.20
N ASN A 54 2.01 -1.33 3.98
CA ASN A 54 1.89 -1.09 5.42
C ASN A 54 1.41 0.33 5.74
N TYR A 55 1.84 1.33 4.98
CA TYR A 55 1.27 2.68 5.11
C TYR A 55 -0.21 2.70 4.74
N TRP A 56 -0.58 2.02 3.65
CA TRP A 56 -1.96 1.98 3.18
C TRP A 56 -2.92 1.33 4.19
N LYS A 57 -2.47 0.33 4.96
CA LYS A 57 -3.28 -0.25 6.05
C LYS A 57 -3.77 0.80 7.05
N THR A 58 -2.97 1.81 7.35
CA THR A 58 -3.35 2.91 8.26
C THR A 58 -4.41 3.79 7.63
N VAL A 59 -4.29 4.09 6.34
CA VAL A 59 -5.30 4.84 5.57
C VAL A 59 -6.63 4.09 5.57
N ARG A 60 -6.64 2.78 5.28
CA ARG A 60 -7.88 1.99 5.25
C ARG A 60 -8.60 1.89 6.59
N ARG A 61 -7.88 2.00 7.72
CA ARG A 61 -8.52 2.02 9.05
C ARG A 61 -9.32 3.29 9.32
N ASN A 62 -9.03 4.37 8.58
CA ASN A 62 -9.62 5.69 8.71
C ASN A 62 -10.13 6.19 7.35
N ASP A 63 -10.60 5.28 6.50
CA ASP A 63 -10.88 5.50 5.09
C ASP A 63 -11.83 6.68 4.84
N SER A 64 -12.92 6.79 5.59
CA SER A 64 -13.86 7.90 5.50
C SER A 64 -13.18 9.25 5.76
N GLN A 65 -12.42 9.36 6.85
CA GLN A 65 -11.73 10.61 7.19
C GLN A 65 -10.62 10.94 6.19
N CYS A 66 -9.82 9.95 5.79
CA CYS A 66 -8.77 10.12 4.78
C CYS A 66 -9.34 10.56 3.43
N ALA A 67 -10.43 9.93 2.98
CA ALA A 67 -11.12 10.27 1.75
C ALA A 67 -11.61 11.73 1.79
N LYS A 68 -12.30 12.12 2.87
CA LYS A 68 -12.80 13.49 3.05
C LYS A 68 -11.65 14.49 3.05
N ASN A 69 -10.59 14.25 3.82
CA ASN A 69 -9.44 15.14 3.89
C ASN A 69 -8.76 15.33 2.53
N MET A 70 -8.60 14.26 1.75
CA MET A 70 -8.01 14.31 0.42
C MET A 70 -8.85 15.18 -0.53
N LEU A 71 -10.15 14.92 -0.63
CA LEU A 71 -11.02 15.69 -1.54
C LEU A 71 -11.17 17.14 -1.06
N HIS A 72 -11.25 17.37 0.24
CA HIS A 72 -11.33 18.70 0.85
C HIS A 72 -10.07 19.52 0.50
N LYS A 73 -8.86 19.00 0.76
CA LYS A 73 -7.61 19.67 0.42
C LYS A 73 -7.54 20.00 -1.08
N TYR A 74 -7.89 19.04 -1.94
CA TYR A 74 -7.89 19.26 -3.39
C TYR A 74 -8.81 20.40 -3.81
N LEU A 75 -10.06 20.40 -3.34
CA LEU A 75 -11.02 21.46 -3.70
C LEU A 75 -10.62 22.84 -3.11
N LYS A 76 -9.86 22.88 -2.00
CA LYS A 76 -9.30 24.14 -1.47
C LYS A 76 -8.12 24.65 -2.28
N MET A 77 -7.24 23.75 -2.72
CA MET A 77 -6.04 24.09 -3.48
C MET A 77 -6.37 24.44 -4.94
N CYS A 78 -7.44 23.88 -5.48
CA CYS A 78 -7.87 24.09 -6.87
C CYS A 78 -9.36 24.48 -6.90
N PRO A 79 -9.72 25.74 -6.57
CA PRO A 79 -11.11 26.19 -6.54
C PRO A 79 -11.84 26.01 -7.88
N GLU A 80 -11.13 26.11 -9.01
CA GLU A 80 -11.70 25.83 -10.34
C GLU A 80 -12.20 24.39 -10.48
N ALA A 81 -11.63 23.44 -9.74
CA ALA A 81 -12.06 22.04 -9.76
C ALA A 81 -13.49 21.89 -9.22
N LYS A 82 -13.91 22.72 -8.24
CA LYS A 82 -15.27 22.68 -7.68
C LYS A 82 -16.34 22.84 -8.75
N SER A 83 -16.09 23.67 -9.77
CA SER A 83 -17.03 23.89 -10.89
C SER A 83 -17.37 22.61 -11.67
N ARG A 84 -16.50 21.59 -11.60
CA ARG A 84 -16.64 20.30 -12.29
C ARG A 84 -17.47 19.29 -11.51
N TYR A 85 -17.87 19.62 -10.28
CA TYR A 85 -18.72 18.78 -9.45
C TYR A 85 -20.07 19.47 -9.20
N PRO A 86 -21.02 19.41 -10.16
CA PRO A 86 -22.35 19.99 -9.97
C PRO A 86 -23.06 19.51 -8.70
N LYS A 87 -22.80 18.26 -8.30
CA LYS A 87 -23.35 17.66 -7.07
C LYS A 87 -22.83 18.32 -5.79
N LEU A 88 -21.75 19.07 -5.85
CA LEU A 88 -21.11 19.75 -4.72
C LEU A 88 -21.33 21.28 -4.79
N ALA A 89 -22.30 21.74 -5.60
CA ALA A 89 -22.57 23.17 -5.74
C ALA A 89 -22.94 23.84 -4.40
N SER A 90 -23.66 23.12 -3.53
CA SER A 90 -24.06 23.57 -2.19
C SER A 90 -23.02 23.29 -1.10
N LEU A 91 -21.89 22.64 -1.43
CA LEU A 91 -20.88 22.30 -0.44
C LEU A 91 -20.26 23.57 0.14
N ASP A 92 -20.38 23.72 1.46
CA ASP A 92 -19.53 24.63 2.22
C ASP A 92 -18.19 23.96 2.46
N ILE A 93 -17.17 24.40 1.73
CA ILE A 93 -15.83 23.81 1.79
C ILE A 93 -15.07 24.23 3.05
N ASP A 94 -15.46 25.32 3.70
CA ASP A 94 -14.80 25.77 4.92
C ASP A 94 -15.43 25.13 6.18
N SER A 95 -16.51 24.38 6.00
CA SER A 95 -17.11 23.58 7.06
C SER A 95 -16.14 22.49 7.53
N PRO A 96 -15.84 22.42 8.84
CA PRO A 96 -14.82 21.50 9.38
C PRO A 96 -15.17 20.02 9.19
N GLU A 97 -16.46 19.68 9.12
CA GLU A 97 -16.94 18.30 9.07
C GLU A 97 -17.16 17.79 7.64
N CYS A 98 -17.38 18.71 6.68
CA CYS A 98 -17.77 18.42 5.29
C CYS A 98 -18.75 17.22 5.21
N SER A 99 -19.83 17.26 5.99
CA SER A 99 -20.78 16.15 6.21
C SER A 99 -21.85 16.01 5.12
N ASP A 100 -21.67 16.67 3.98
CA ASP A 100 -22.58 16.56 2.84
C ASP A 100 -22.50 15.14 2.24
N PRO A 101 -23.60 14.37 2.18
CA PRO A 101 -23.55 12.99 1.70
C PRO A 101 -23.04 12.84 0.26
N ALA A 102 -23.27 13.83 -0.61
CA ALA A 102 -22.75 13.82 -1.96
C ALA A 102 -21.23 14.03 -1.97
N PHE A 103 -20.71 14.87 -1.07
CA PHE A 103 -19.28 15.01 -0.84
C PHE A 103 -18.66 13.72 -0.31
N GLU A 104 -19.24 13.11 0.73
CA GLU A 104 -18.71 11.87 1.31
C GLU A 104 -18.67 10.72 0.29
N GLY A 105 -19.74 10.57 -0.50
CA GLY A 105 -19.79 9.60 -1.58
C GLY A 105 -18.75 9.88 -2.68
N MET A 106 -18.51 11.15 -3.02
CA MET A 106 -17.47 11.52 -3.99
C MET A 106 -16.08 11.21 -3.46
N ALA A 107 -15.80 11.62 -2.24
CA ALA A 107 -14.53 11.40 -1.55
C ALA A 107 -14.19 9.91 -1.48
N SER A 108 -15.15 9.08 -1.07
CA SER A 108 -15.01 7.62 -1.00
C SER A 108 -14.66 7.02 -2.37
N ASN A 109 -15.30 7.48 -3.45
CA ASN A 109 -15.00 7.00 -4.80
C ASN A 109 -13.57 7.31 -5.25
N TYR A 110 -13.01 8.46 -4.86
CA TYR A 110 -11.61 8.76 -5.16
C TYR A 110 -10.67 7.82 -4.40
N LEU A 111 -10.87 7.67 -3.09
CA LEU A 111 -10.01 6.82 -2.27
C LEU A 111 -10.08 5.35 -2.72
N LYS A 112 -11.26 4.89 -3.13
CA LYS A 112 -11.50 3.54 -3.64
C LYS A 112 -10.65 3.20 -4.87
N VAL A 113 -10.42 4.15 -5.78
CA VAL A 113 -9.55 3.92 -6.95
C VAL A 113 -8.13 3.57 -6.51
N PHE A 114 -7.59 4.30 -5.53
CA PHE A 114 -6.27 4.02 -4.97
C PHE A 114 -6.22 2.67 -4.25
N ASP A 115 -7.25 2.37 -3.47
CA ASP A 115 -7.35 1.08 -2.77
C ASP A 115 -7.36 -0.12 -3.73
N GLU A 116 -8.14 -0.03 -4.80
CA GLU A 116 -8.22 -1.06 -5.83
C GLU A 116 -6.88 -1.24 -6.57
N VAL A 117 -6.19 -0.14 -6.90
CA VAL A 117 -4.88 -0.19 -7.56
C VAL A 117 -3.82 -0.79 -6.65
N ILE A 118 -3.72 -0.34 -5.40
CA ILE A 118 -2.75 -0.86 -4.43
C ILE A 118 -3.01 -2.34 -4.14
N THR A 119 -4.28 -2.71 -3.96
CA THR A 119 -4.67 -4.11 -3.74
C THR A 119 -4.32 -4.98 -4.96
N SER A 120 -4.56 -4.50 -6.17
CA SER A 120 -4.22 -5.24 -7.39
C SER A 120 -2.71 -5.48 -7.52
N VAL A 121 -1.89 -4.46 -7.25
CA VAL A 121 -0.43 -4.60 -7.31
C VAL A 121 0.08 -5.49 -6.19
N GLU A 122 -0.53 -5.44 -5.01
CA GLU A 122 -0.19 -6.32 -3.89
C GLU A 122 -0.46 -7.80 -4.22
N GLN A 123 -1.61 -8.10 -4.83
CA GLN A 123 -2.00 -9.47 -5.17
C GLN A 123 -1.14 -10.08 -6.27
N THR A 124 -0.64 -9.25 -7.20
CA THR A 124 0.19 -9.71 -8.32
C THR A 124 1.35 -8.73 -8.57
N PRO A 125 2.40 -8.75 -7.72
CA PRO A 125 3.50 -7.78 -7.79
C PRO A 125 4.28 -7.79 -9.11
N ALA A 126 4.31 -8.94 -9.79
CA ALA A 126 5.00 -9.12 -11.07
C ALA A 126 4.16 -8.74 -12.31
N ASP A 127 2.87 -8.43 -12.13
CA ASP A 127 1.97 -8.03 -13.23
C ASP A 127 1.03 -6.88 -12.80
N ALA A 128 1.38 -5.68 -13.21
CA ALA A 128 0.60 -4.46 -12.98
C ALA A 128 -0.55 -4.27 -13.97
N SER A 129 -0.85 -5.23 -14.86
CA SER A 129 -1.83 -5.04 -15.95
C SER A 129 -3.22 -4.70 -15.43
N SER A 130 -3.69 -5.36 -14.38
CA SER A 130 -4.99 -5.08 -13.74
C SER A 130 -5.07 -3.66 -13.17
N ALA A 131 -4.00 -3.20 -12.52
CA ALA A 131 -3.88 -1.83 -12.02
C ALA A 131 -3.89 -0.80 -13.18
N CYS A 132 -3.11 -1.06 -14.24
CA CYS A 132 -3.10 -0.21 -15.44
C CYS A 132 -4.47 -0.14 -16.13
N GLN A 133 -5.18 -1.27 -16.24
CA GLN A 133 -6.53 -1.32 -16.80
C GLN A 133 -7.51 -0.50 -15.96
N ARG A 134 -7.42 -0.61 -14.63
CA ARG A 134 -8.26 0.15 -13.71
C ARG A 134 -8.06 1.65 -13.87
N LEU A 135 -6.81 2.13 -13.84
CA LEU A 135 -6.47 3.54 -14.04
C LEU A 135 -6.91 4.04 -15.43
N SER A 136 -6.68 3.24 -16.47
CA SER A 136 -7.12 3.56 -17.84
C SER A 136 -8.65 3.71 -17.93
N SER A 137 -9.39 2.85 -17.25
CA SER A 137 -10.85 2.93 -17.17
C SER A 137 -11.32 4.22 -16.45
N VAL A 138 -10.65 4.58 -15.34
CA VAL A 138 -10.91 5.85 -14.64
C VAL A 138 -10.66 7.05 -15.54
N GLY A 139 -9.54 7.07 -16.28
CA GLY A 139 -9.21 8.16 -17.20
C GLY A 139 -10.24 8.30 -18.34
N LYS A 140 -10.67 7.17 -18.94
CA LYS A 140 -11.75 7.16 -19.95
C LYS A 140 -13.09 7.66 -19.39
N MET A 141 -13.42 7.28 -18.16
CA MET A 141 -14.62 7.74 -17.47
C MET A 141 -14.60 9.26 -17.26
N HIS A 142 -13.48 9.83 -16.80
CA HIS A 142 -13.36 11.28 -16.64
C HIS A 142 -13.45 12.00 -17.99
N ARG A 143 -12.77 11.52 -19.02
CA ARG A 143 -12.85 12.10 -20.38
C ARG A 143 -14.27 12.15 -20.95
N SER A 144 -15.10 11.16 -20.61
CA SER A 144 -16.47 11.05 -21.11
C SER A 144 -17.50 11.80 -20.27
N LYS A 145 -17.26 11.96 -18.96
CA LYS A 145 -18.26 12.49 -18.02
C LYS A 145 -17.93 13.88 -17.47
N VAL A 146 -16.67 14.32 -17.57
CA VAL A 146 -16.21 15.60 -17.02
C VAL A 146 -15.76 16.50 -18.18
N ASN A 147 -16.64 17.42 -18.57
CA ASN A 147 -16.35 18.37 -19.64
C ASN A 147 -15.18 19.28 -19.26
N GLY A 148 -14.23 19.45 -20.17
CA GLY A 148 -13.11 20.39 -20.01
C GLY A 148 -11.96 19.90 -19.11
N MET A 149 -11.99 18.64 -18.64
CA MET A 149 -10.88 18.07 -17.90
C MET A 149 -9.72 17.70 -18.82
N LYS A 150 -8.55 18.26 -18.54
CA LYS A 150 -7.28 17.98 -19.20
C LYS A 150 -6.50 16.93 -18.43
N PHE A 151 -5.50 16.33 -19.08
CA PHE A 151 -4.62 15.35 -18.45
C PHE A 151 -3.88 15.95 -17.24
N ASP A 152 -3.36 17.17 -17.37
CA ASP A 152 -2.59 17.84 -16.32
C ASP A 152 -3.42 18.12 -15.05
N ASP A 153 -4.75 18.14 -15.16
CA ASP A 153 -5.63 18.34 -14.01
C ASP A 153 -5.57 17.16 -13.03
N PHE A 154 -5.18 15.97 -13.47
CA PHE A 154 -4.96 14.84 -12.54
C PHE A 154 -3.73 15.08 -11.65
N GLN A 155 -2.70 15.78 -12.14
CA GLN A 155 -1.51 16.08 -11.33
C GLN A 155 -1.84 17.04 -10.18
N GLN A 156 -2.88 17.85 -10.31
CA GLN A 156 -3.35 18.72 -9.23
C GLN A 156 -3.88 17.94 -8.02
N LEU A 157 -4.25 16.66 -8.19
CA LEU A 157 -4.63 15.77 -7.10
C LEU A 157 -3.44 15.18 -6.35
N GLU A 158 -2.23 15.25 -6.90
CA GLU A 158 -1.04 14.62 -6.29
C GLU A 158 -0.59 15.36 -5.03
N ALA A 159 -0.52 16.69 -5.05
CA ALA A 159 -0.07 17.47 -3.89
C ALA A 159 -1.00 17.39 -2.67
N PRO A 160 -2.35 17.44 -2.81
CA PRO A 160 -3.28 17.19 -1.70
C PRO A 160 -3.17 15.80 -1.06
N PHE A 161 -2.64 14.83 -1.81
CA PHE A 161 -2.54 13.43 -1.42
C PHE A 161 -1.29 13.12 -0.58
N LEU A 162 -0.24 13.92 -0.73
CA LEU A 162 1.02 13.84 0.05
C LEU A 162 0.91 14.61 1.37
#